data_AF-A0A5C8T1P8-F1
#
_entry.id   AF-A0A5C8T1P8-F1
#
_cell.length_a   1.000
_cell.length_b   1.000
_cell.length_c   1.000
_cell.angle_alpha   90.00
_cell.angle_beta   90.00
_cell.angle_gamma   90.00
#
_symmetry.space_group_name_H-M   'P 1'
#
loop_
_entity.id
_entity.type
_entity.pdbx_description
1 polymer ?
#
loop_
_entity_poly.entity_id
_entity_poly.type
_entity_poly.pdbx_seq_one_letter_code
_entity_poly.pdbx_strand_id
1 'polypeptide(L)'
;MVRFTALFALTACLVGGCSVLPASGPTARAVEAGAEVSTPEGLLARYELVDVTPAVIEALRGRPLDSLLASFGDKRPSIEPVIGVGDYVAVSVWEAGSGGLFSGPLVADRFSA
;
A
#
# COMPACT_ATOMS: atom_id res chain seq x y z
N MET A 1 32.14 29.89 -49.04
CA MET A 1 31.65 28.65 -48.39
C MET A 1 32.32 28.42 -47.04
N VAL A 2 33.67 28.42 -46.95
CA VAL A 2 34.43 28.21 -45.70
C VAL A 2 34.09 29.16 -44.54
N ARG A 3 33.74 30.42 -44.85
CA ARG A 3 33.36 31.45 -43.86
C ARG A 3 32.01 31.17 -43.18
N PHE A 4 31.04 30.63 -43.91
CA PHE A 4 29.72 30.30 -43.38
C PHE A 4 29.77 29.04 -42.50
N THR A 5 30.56 28.04 -42.90
CA THR A 5 30.81 26.84 -42.09
C THR A 5 31.55 27.14 -40.79
N ALA A 6 32.52 28.07 -40.81
CA ALA A 6 33.24 28.48 -39.60
C ALA A 6 32.32 29.22 -38.61
N LEU A 7 31.45 30.10 -39.11
CA LEU A 7 30.48 30.81 -38.27
C LEU A 7 29.46 29.85 -37.64
N PHE A 8 28.98 28.87 -38.43
CA PHE A 8 28.03 27.86 -37.95
C PHE A 8 28.64 26.93 -36.88
N ALA A 9 29.89 26.50 -37.07
CA ALA A 9 30.61 25.69 -36.08
C ALA A 9 30.84 26.46 -34.76
N LEU A 10 31.19 27.75 -34.84
CA LEU A 10 31.38 28.60 -33.67
C LEU A 10 30.06 28.77 -32.88
N THR A 11 28.95 29.02 -33.58
CA THR A 11 27.63 29.13 -32.94
C THR A 11 27.17 27.82 -32.30
N ALA A 12 27.48 26.66 -32.90
CA ALA A 12 27.16 25.36 -32.32
C ALA A 12 27.94 25.11 -31.02
N CYS A 13 29.23 25.47 -30.96
CA CYS A 13 30.03 25.40 -29.73
C CYS A 13 29.50 26.31 -28.62
N LEU A 14 29.06 27.52 -28.97
CA LEU A 14 28.52 28.50 -28.01
C LEU A 14 27.18 28.06 -27.40
N VAL A 15 26.30 27.42 -28.17
CA VAL A 15 25.00 26.93 -27.67
C VAL A 15 25.13 25.61 -26.90
N GLY A 16 26.15 24.79 -27.19
CA GLY A 16 26.43 23.54 -26.46
C GLY A 16 26.87 23.76 -25.00
N GLY A 17 27.38 24.94 -24.65
CA GLY A 17 27.82 25.28 -23.29
C GLY A 17 26.71 25.23 -22.24
N CYS A 18 25.44 25.37 -22.65
CA CYS A 18 24.28 25.28 -21.75
C CYS A 18 24.04 23.87 -21.18
N SER A 19 24.68 22.84 -21.75
CA SER A 19 24.60 21.46 -21.26
C SER A 19 25.72 21.08 -20.27
N VAL A 20 26.70 21.97 -20.07
CA VAL A 20 27.92 21.75 -19.27
C VAL A 20 27.99 22.70 -18.07
N LEU A 21 26.93 23.48 -17.79
CA LEU A 21 26.85 24.20 -16.52
C LEU A 21 26.75 23.18 -15.37
N PRO A 22 27.39 23.46 -14.21
CA PRO A 22 27.23 22.63 -13.03
C PRO A 22 25.75 22.62 -12.64
N ALA A 23 25.07 21.51 -12.91
CA ALA A 23 23.73 21.27 -12.41
C ALA A 23 23.84 20.97 -10.90
N SER A 24 23.02 21.64 -10.10
CA SER A 24 22.84 21.28 -8.69
C SER A 24 22.04 19.98 -8.61
N GLY A 25 22.69 18.84 -8.84
CA GLY A 25 22.07 17.52 -8.74
C GLY A 25 22.56 16.51 -9.79
N PRO A 26 22.15 15.24 -9.66
CA PRO A 26 22.43 14.20 -10.64
C PRO A 26 21.73 14.49 -11.97
N THR A 27 22.36 14.13 -13.08
CA THR A 27 21.72 14.16 -14.40
C THR A 27 20.68 13.06 -14.53
N ALA A 28 19.71 13.20 -15.44
CA ALA A 28 18.69 12.17 -15.68
C ALA A 28 19.32 10.78 -15.93
N ARG A 29 20.37 10.74 -16.76
CA ARG A 29 21.15 9.51 -17.02
C ARG A 29 21.79 8.93 -15.76
N ALA A 30 22.26 9.78 -14.85
CA ALA A 30 22.84 9.32 -13.58
C ALA A 30 21.77 8.75 -12.63
N VAL A 31 20.54 9.24 -12.70
CA VAL A 31 19.39 8.68 -11.97
C VAL A 31 18.98 7.33 -12.58
N GLU A 32 18.85 7.24 -13.91
CA GLU A 32 18.53 5.97 -14.58
C GLU A 32 19.58 4.88 -14.29
N ALA A 33 20.87 5.22 -14.42
CA ALA A 33 21.97 4.29 -14.15
C ALA A 33 22.11 3.95 -12.66
N GLY A 34 21.53 4.74 -11.76
CA GLY A 34 21.58 4.51 -10.32
C GLY A 34 20.45 3.62 -9.78
N ALA A 35 19.39 3.39 -10.57
CA ALA A 35 18.25 2.58 -10.16
C ALA A 35 18.64 1.10 -10.03
N GLU A 36 19.45 0.60 -10.96
CA GLU A 36 19.93 -0.78 -10.99
C GLU A 36 21.42 -0.84 -10.64
N VAL A 37 21.76 -1.57 -9.58
CA VAL A 37 23.17 -1.77 -9.17
C VAL A 37 23.50 -3.25 -9.21
N SER A 38 24.49 -3.61 -10.02
CA SER A 38 25.06 -4.96 -10.02
C SER A 38 25.83 -5.18 -8.72
N THR A 39 25.42 -6.19 -7.94
CA THR A 39 26.17 -6.73 -6.80
C THR A 39 26.61 -8.16 -7.08
N PRO A 40 27.54 -8.72 -6.27
CA PRO A 40 27.96 -10.12 -6.42
C PRO A 40 26.80 -11.12 -6.34
N GLU A 41 25.70 -10.77 -5.67
CA GLU A 41 24.50 -11.58 -5.49
C GLU A 41 23.46 -11.39 -6.61
N GLY A 42 23.65 -10.44 -7.52
CA GLY A 42 22.75 -10.17 -8.63
C GLY A 42 22.48 -8.68 -8.84
N LEU A 43 21.42 -8.38 -9.59
CA LEU A 43 21.02 -7.00 -9.90
C LEU A 43 20.06 -6.52 -8.81
N LEU A 44 20.49 -5.52 -8.03
CA LEU A 44 19.68 -4.91 -6.96
C LEU A 44 19.04 -3.61 -7.46
N ALA A 45 17.71 -3.54 -7.42
CA ALA A 45 16.97 -2.30 -7.63
C ALA A 45 17.01 -1.47 -6.34
N ARG A 46 17.73 -0.32 -6.35
CA ARG A 46 17.80 0.59 -5.19
C ARG A 46 16.53 1.42 -5.02
N TYR A 47 15.93 1.77 -6.15
CA TYR A 47 14.67 2.49 -6.26
C TYR A 47 14.08 2.19 -7.63
N GLU A 48 12.78 2.38 -7.75
CA GLU A 48 12.04 2.14 -8.99
C GLU A 48 11.73 3.46 -9.69
N LEU A 49 11.92 3.48 -11.02
CA LEU A 49 11.53 4.57 -11.89
C LEU A 49 10.14 4.26 -12.42
N VAL A 50 9.15 5.05 -12.02
CA VAL A 50 7.75 4.86 -12.44
C VAL A 50 7.34 6.00 -13.36
N ASP A 51 6.90 5.66 -14.55
CA ASP A 51 6.32 6.61 -15.49
C ASP A 51 4.97 7.14 -14.99
N VAL A 52 4.86 8.45 -14.82
CA VAL A 52 3.64 9.10 -14.35
C VAL A 52 2.67 9.25 -15.53
N THR A 53 1.86 8.23 -15.76
CA THR A 53 0.80 8.20 -16.78
C THR A 53 -0.57 8.52 -16.19
N PRO A 54 -1.58 8.88 -17.01
CA PRO A 54 -2.95 9.06 -16.52
C PRO A 54 -3.51 7.82 -15.79
N ALA A 55 -3.13 6.61 -16.23
CA ALA A 55 -3.52 5.37 -15.56
C ALA A 55 -2.95 5.27 -14.14
N VAL A 56 -1.69 5.68 -13.94
CA VAL A 56 -1.05 5.76 -12.61
C VAL A 56 -1.77 6.79 -11.73
N ILE A 57 -2.14 7.94 -12.29
CA ILE A 57 -2.90 8.95 -11.55
C ILE A 57 -4.27 8.42 -11.11
N GLU A 58 -5.01 7.73 -11.99
CA GLU A 58 -6.29 7.11 -11.61
C GLU A 58 -6.11 6.04 -10.53
N ALA A 59 -5.06 5.22 -10.62
CA ALA A 59 -4.75 4.22 -9.61
C ALA A 59 -4.45 4.86 -8.24
N LEU A 60 -3.72 5.99 -8.23
CA LEU A 60 -3.36 6.70 -7.00
C LEU A 60 -4.52 7.53 -6.42
N ARG A 61 -5.54 7.87 -7.22
CA ARG A 61 -6.68 8.69 -6.79
C ARG A 61 -7.48 8.05 -5.65
N GLY A 62 -7.51 6.72 -5.58
CA GLY A 62 -8.18 5.98 -4.51
C GLY A 62 -7.33 5.78 -3.25
N ARG A 63 -6.05 6.16 -3.26
CA ARG A 63 -5.16 5.96 -2.12
C ARG A 63 -5.46 7.01 -1.04
N PRO A 64 -5.83 6.61 0.18
CA PRO A 64 -5.94 7.57 1.28
C PRO A 64 -4.56 8.19 1.56
N LEU A 65 -4.55 9.46 1.96
CA LEU A 65 -3.34 10.12 2.43
C LEU A 65 -2.80 9.39 3.66
N ASP A 66 -1.50 9.14 3.69
CA ASP A 66 -0.82 8.62 4.88
C ASP A 66 -1.02 9.63 6.00
N SER A 67 -1.89 9.28 6.95
CA SER A 67 -2.22 10.12 8.09
C SER A 67 -2.38 9.26 9.32
N LEU A 68 -2.09 9.82 10.50
CA LEU A 68 -2.30 9.12 11.77
C LEU A 68 -3.77 8.70 11.93
N LEU A 69 -4.70 9.49 11.39
CA LEU A 69 -6.12 9.15 11.38
C LEU A 69 -6.40 7.95 10.46
N ALA A 70 -5.73 7.84 9.31
CA ALA A 70 -5.89 6.68 8.42
C ALA A 70 -5.30 5.40 9.04
N SER A 71 -4.16 5.50 9.72
CA SER A 71 -3.48 4.33 10.32
C SER A 71 -4.05 3.89 11.67
N PHE A 72 -4.52 4.84 12.50
CA PHE A 72 -4.96 4.59 13.88
C PHE A 72 -6.39 5.04 14.18
N GLY A 73 -7.08 5.65 13.22
CA GLY A 73 -8.46 6.12 13.41
C GLY A 73 -9.51 5.03 13.20
N ASP A 74 -9.14 3.88 12.64
CA ASP A 74 -10.03 2.73 12.56
C ASP A 74 -10.23 2.12 13.95
N LYS A 75 -11.44 2.29 14.48
CA LYS A 75 -11.87 1.75 15.78
C LYS A 75 -12.81 0.56 15.64
N ARG A 76 -12.91 -0.03 14.43
CA ARG A 76 -13.71 -1.23 14.25
C ARG A 76 -13.14 -2.36 15.11
N PRO A 77 -13.98 -3.12 15.83
CA PRO A 77 -13.51 -4.29 16.57
C PRO A 77 -12.88 -5.30 15.60
N SER A 78 -11.93 -6.09 16.11
CA SER A 78 -11.29 -7.15 15.34
C SER A 78 -12.34 -8.04 14.68
N ILE A 79 -12.12 -8.40 13.41
CA ILE A 79 -12.94 -9.38 12.68
C ILE A 79 -12.88 -10.74 13.41
N GLU A 80 -11.76 -11.01 14.06
CA GLU A 80 -11.54 -12.22 14.84
C GLU A 80 -11.30 -11.82 16.31
N PRO A 81 -12.37 -11.72 17.12
CA PRO A 81 -12.24 -11.43 18.54
C PRO A 81 -11.57 -12.61 19.26
N VAL A 82 -10.53 -12.32 20.04
CA VAL A 82 -9.78 -13.31 20.83
C VAL A 82 -10.19 -13.21 22.29
N ILE A 83 -10.39 -14.35 22.95
CA ILE A 83 -10.70 -14.42 24.39
C ILE A 83 -9.38 -14.27 25.18
N GLY A 84 -9.35 -13.32 26.11
CA GLY A 84 -8.20 -13.02 26.96
C GLY A 84 -8.28 -13.66 28.36
N VAL A 85 -7.16 -13.61 29.10
CA VAL A 85 -7.11 -14.05 30.50
C VAL A 85 -7.92 -13.08 31.36
N GLY A 86 -8.93 -13.61 32.08
CA GLY A 86 -9.82 -12.82 32.93
C GLY A 86 -11.19 -12.53 32.31
N ASP A 87 -11.41 -12.90 31.04
CA ASP A 87 -12.71 -12.81 30.39
C ASP A 87 -13.68 -13.87 30.95
N TYR A 88 -14.98 -13.53 30.98
CA TYR A 88 -16.04 -14.47 31.30
C TYR A 88 -16.75 -14.93 30.02
N VAL A 89 -16.81 -16.25 29.82
CA VAL A 89 -17.51 -16.86 28.69
C VAL A 89 -18.84 -17.42 29.18
N ALA A 90 -19.96 -16.92 28.64
CA ALA A 90 -21.29 -17.45 28.91
C ALA A 90 -21.72 -18.40 27.78
N VAL A 91 -21.83 -19.70 28.09
CA VAL A 91 -22.30 -20.72 27.15
C VAL A 91 -23.74 -21.06 27.49
N SER A 92 -24.66 -20.84 26.54
CA SER A 92 -26.06 -21.26 26.66
C SER A 92 -26.33 -22.42 25.72
N VAL A 93 -26.74 -23.55 26.27
CA VAL A 93 -27.08 -24.77 25.54
C VAL A 93 -28.59 -24.94 25.58
N TRP A 94 -29.20 -25.07 24.41
CA TRP A 94 -30.64 -25.28 24.27
C TRP A 94 -30.89 -26.67 23.70
N GLU A 95 -31.88 -27.37 24.26
CA GLU A 95 -32.34 -28.65 23.74
C GLU A 95 -33.70 -28.46 23.06
N ALA A 96 -33.84 -28.94 21.83
CA ALA A 96 -35.11 -28.96 21.12
C ALA A 96 -35.92 -30.19 21.57
N GLY A 97 -36.41 -30.18 22.81
CA GLY A 97 -37.04 -31.36 23.39
C GLY A 97 -37.85 -31.06 24.64
N SER A 98 -38.95 -31.80 24.76
CA SER A 98 -39.83 -31.73 25.91
C SER A 98 -39.28 -32.71 26.98
N GLY A 99 -38.78 -32.22 28.12
CA GLY A 99 -38.27 -33.04 29.23
C GLY A 99 -36.75 -33.32 29.24
N GLY A 100 -35.94 -32.43 28.65
CA GLY A 100 -34.48 -32.54 28.57
C GLY A 100 -33.71 -32.19 29.86
N LEU A 101 -32.40 -32.45 29.87
CA LEU A 101 -31.50 -32.31 31.05
C LEU A 101 -31.50 -30.89 31.67
N PHE A 102 -31.84 -29.88 30.86
CA PHE A 102 -31.89 -28.46 31.25
C PHE A 102 -33.30 -27.86 31.26
N SER A 103 -34.34 -28.67 31.04
CA SER A 103 -35.74 -28.23 31.10
C SER A 103 -36.44 -28.92 32.28
N GLY A 104 -37.17 -28.17 33.09
CA GLY A 104 -37.95 -28.73 34.21
C GLY A 104 -38.93 -29.80 33.74
N PRO A 105 -39.31 -30.76 34.61
CA PRO A 105 -40.14 -31.90 34.21
C PRO A 105 -41.47 -31.41 33.65
N LEU A 106 -41.88 -31.98 32.52
CA LEU A 106 -43.22 -31.77 31.99
C LEU A 106 -44.18 -32.53 32.88
N VAL A 107 -44.82 -31.83 33.81
CA VAL A 107 -45.96 -32.37 34.54
C VAL A 107 -47.13 -32.42 33.56
N ALA A 108 -47.39 -33.61 33.02
CA ALA A 108 -48.46 -33.91 32.07
C ALA A 108 -49.86 -34.03 32.71
N ASP A 109 -50.07 -33.53 33.94
CA ASP A 109 -51.25 -33.86 34.75
C ASP A 109 -52.40 -32.82 34.68
N ARG A 110 -52.42 -31.94 33.66
CA ARG A 110 -53.50 -30.96 33.48
C ARG A 110 -54.00 -30.76 32.04
N PHE A 111 -53.66 -31.62 31.09
CA PHE A 111 -54.36 -31.58 29.79
C PHE A 111 -55.69 -32.36 29.88
N SER A 112 -56.64 -31.76 30.59
CA SER A 112 -58.08 -32.06 30.51
C SER A 112 -58.84 -30.75 30.62
N ALA A 113 -59.05 -30.14 29.45
CA ALA A 113 -60.23 -29.37 29.03
C ALA A 113 -60.04 -28.98 27.56
#